data_AF-A0A6G3RPP2-F1
#
_entry.id   AF-A0A6G3RPP2-F1
#
_cell.length_a   1.000
_cell.length_b   1.000
_cell.length_c   1.000
_cell.angle_alpha   90.00
_cell.angle_beta   90.00
_cell.angle_gamma   90.00
#
_symmetry.space_group_name_H-M   'P 1'
#
loop_
_entity.id
_entity.type
_entity.pdbx_description
1 polymer ?
#
loop_
_entity_poly.entity_id
_entity_poly.type
_entity_poly.pdbx_seq_one_letter_code
_entity_poly.pdbx_strand_id
1 'polypeptide(L)'
;MSSSGASSSPYGFVTVRGRGYRPEQVEAYAAGLSRERDDAWERAARLTVLAKDMEVEAEHLRDVVSRLAPQTYETLGERARQILSLAETEAAAVRESAAAEAQAVTEDAEAAARELRESARAYAERTGADAEERAGRRLQSDRATADEIRISARQDVKAWRGEALAALREMRQRCEGLLAEQE
;
A
#
# COMPACT_ATOMS: atom_id res chain seq x y z
N MET A 1 -19.61 11.04 -34.03
CA MET A 1 -20.37 10.30 -33.01
C MET A 1 -19.43 9.93 -31.87
N SER A 2 -19.97 9.96 -30.66
CA SER A 2 -19.29 10.10 -29.38
C SER A 2 -18.47 8.89 -28.90
N SER A 3 -17.49 9.26 -28.07
CA SER A 3 -16.89 8.57 -26.91
C SER A 3 -16.29 7.17 -27.09
N SER A 4 -14.96 7.13 -27.26
CA SER A 4 -14.15 6.00 -26.77
C SER A 4 -14.25 5.94 -25.25
N GLY A 5 -14.85 4.86 -24.74
CA GLY A 5 -14.91 4.57 -23.31
C GLY A 5 -13.50 4.39 -22.76
N ALA A 6 -13.09 5.30 -21.89
CA ALA A 6 -11.89 5.12 -21.11
C ALA A 6 -12.17 3.99 -20.11
N SER A 7 -11.44 2.87 -20.23
CA SER A 7 -11.57 1.76 -19.29
C SER A 7 -10.99 2.20 -17.94
N SER A 8 -11.86 2.34 -16.94
CA SER A 8 -11.43 2.59 -15.57
C SER A 8 -10.91 1.29 -14.96
N SER A 9 -9.70 1.35 -14.40
CA SER A 9 -9.14 0.30 -13.57
C SER A 9 -10.01 0.07 -12.32
N PRO A 10 -10.04 -1.15 -11.73
CA PRO A 10 -10.69 -1.41 -10.44
C PRO A 10 -10.19 -0.53 -9.28
N TYR A 11 -9.05 0.16 -9.46
CA TYR A 11 -8.48 1.12 -8.52
C TYR A 11 -8.89 2.58 -8.81
N GLY A 12 -9.88 2.81 -9.69
CA GLY A 12 -10.40 4.16 -9.99
C GLY A 12 -9.56 4.99 -10.97
N PHE A 13 -8.43 4.48 -11.45
CA PHE A 13 -7.59 5.18 -12.43
C PHE A 13 -8.08 5.00 -13.87
N VAL A 14 -8.03 6.07 -14.66
CA VAL A 14 -8.31 6.05 -16.09
C VAL A 14 -7.06 5.64 -16.86
N THR A 15 -7.21 4.65 -17.72
CA THR A 15 -6.13 4.20 -18.61
C THR A 15 -6.08 5.05 -19.88
N VAL A 16 -4.88 5.44 -20.31
CA VAL A 16 -4.66 6.11 -21.60
C VAL A 16 -4.55 5.07 -22.70
N ARG A 17 -4.87 5.44 -23.94
CA ARG A 17 -4.74 4.59 -25.12
C ARG A 17 -3.26 4.16 -25.28
N GLY A 18 -2.96 2.95 -24.79
CA GLY A 18 -1.59 2.44 -24.64
C GLY A 18 -1.26 2.10 -23.19
N ARG A 19 -1.85 1.02 -22.66
CA ARG A 19 -1.47 0.24 -21.44
C ARG A 19 -0.81 0.99 -20.25
N GLY A 20 -1.17 2.25 -20.02
CA GLY A 20 -0.60 3.08 -18.95
C GLY A 20 -1.69 3.84 -18.23
N TYR A 21 -1.52 3.99 -16.92
CA TYR A 21 -2.33 4.90 -16.11
C TYR A 21 -2.04 6.34 -16.53
N ARG A 22 -3.02 7.24 -16.38
CA ARG A 22 -2.76 8.68 -16.49
C ARG A 22 -1.79 9.10 -15.36
N PRO A 23 -0.56 9.54 -15.66
CA PRO A 23 0.41 9.92 -14.64
C PRO A 23 -0.14 10.98 -13.70
N GLU A 24 -0.82 11.99 -14.24
CA GLU A 24 -1.47 13.07 -13.47
C GLU A 24 -2.50 12.55 -12.44
N GLN A 25 -3.23 11.47 -12.75
CA GLN A 25 -4.20 10.90 -11.81
C GLN A 25 -3.51 10.11 -10.70
N VAL A 26 -2.44 9.38 -11.04
CA VAL A 26 -1.64 8.64 -10.05
C VAL A 26 -0.91 9.62 -9.14
N GLU A 27 -0.34 10.69 -9.70
CA GLU A 27 0.29 11.78 -8.96
C GLU A 27 -0.71 12.50 -8.04
N ALA A 28 -1.90 12.83 -8.55
CA ALA A 28 -2.94 13.46 -7.73
C ALA A 28 -3.38 12.56 -6.56
N TYR A 29 -3.52 11.26 -6.81
CA TYR A 29 -3.88 10.28 -5.79
C TYR A 29 -2.76 10.07 -4.75
N ALA A 30 -1.51 9.89 -5.19
CA ALA A 30 -0.35 9.79 -4.32
C ALA A 30 -0.13 11.06 -3.48
N ALA A 31 -0.38 12.24 -4.07
CA ALA A 31 -0.37 13.50 -3.35
C ALA A 31 -1.51 13.59 -2.32
N GLY A 32 -2.69 13.02 -2.63
CA GLY A 32 -3.80 12.87 -1.68
C GLY A 32 -3.41 12.02 -0.47
N LEU A 33 -2.90 10.81 -0.70
CA LEU A 33 -2.42 9.91 0.35
C LEU A 33 -1.29 10.53 1.18
N SER A 34 -0.38 11.26 0.54
CA SER A 34 0.71 11.94 1.25
C SER A 34 0.17 13.02 2.18
N ARG A 35 -0.81 13.82 1.73
CA ARG A 35 -1.48 14.81 2.59
C ARG A 35 -2.22 14.16 3.75
N GLU A 36 -2.99 13.10 3.50
CA GLU A 36 -3.70 12.38 4.56
C GLU A 36 -2.75 11.81 5.61
N ARG A 37 -1.61 11.25 5.18
CA ARG A 37 -0.53 10.81 6.07
C ARG A 37 0.02 11.97 6.89
N ASP A 38 0.34 13.10 6.26
CA ASP A 38 0.94 14.26 6.91
C ASP A 38 -0.04 14.87 7.93
N ASP A 39 -1.33 14.96 7.59
CA ASP A 39 -2.40 15.40 8.49
C ASP A 39 -2.58 14.45 9.68
N ALA A 40 -2.52 13.14 9.44
CA ALA A 40 -2.58 12.13 10.50
C ALA A 40 -1.37 12.20 11.43
N TRP A 41 -0.17 12.43 10.87
CA TRP A 41 1.06 12.65 11.62
C TRP A 41 1.00 13.91 12.48
N GLU A 42 0.52 15.03 11.93
CA GLU A 42 0.36 16.27 12.67
C GLU A 42 -0.66 16.11 13.81
N ARG A 43 -1.77 15.41 13.56
CA ARG A 43 -2.76 15.08 14.59
C ARG A 43 -2.15 14.20 15.69
N ALA A 44 -1.39 13.17 15.34
CA ALA A 44 -0.72 12.31 16.30
C ALA A 44 0.29 13.09 17.15
N ALA A 45 1.07 14.00 16.54
CA ALA A 45 1.99 14.86 17.26
C ALA A 45 1.27 15.78 18.26
N ARG A 46 0.17 16.44 17.84
CA ARG A 46 -0.66 17.28 18.74
C ARG A 46 -1.23 16.47 19.90
N LEU A 47 -1.78 15.29 19.63
CA LEU A 47 -2.33 14.41 20.67
C LEU A 47 -1.24 13.92 21.64
N THR A 48 -0.02 13.69 21.16
CA THR A 48 1.11 13.29 22.01
C THR A 48 1.52 14.41 22.97
N VAL A 49 1.51 15.68 22.51
CA VAL A 49 1.77 16.83 23.39
C VAL A 49 0.65 16.98 24.42
N LEU A 50 -0.61 16.93 23.98
CA LEU A 50 -1.76 17.02 24.89
C LEU A 50 -1.75 15.91 25.95
N ALA A 51 -1.41 14.68 25.55
CA ALA A 51 -1.30 13.56 26.47
C ALA A 51 -0.22 13.81 27.55
N LYS A 52 0.94 14.35 27.16
CA LYS A 52 2.01 14.71 28.10
C LYS A 52 1.58 15.84 29.04
N ASP A 53 0.92 16.87 28.52
CA ASP A 53 0.43 17.98 29.35
C ASP A 53 -0.62 17.48 30.36
N MET A 54 -1.51 16.57 29.93
CA MET A 54 -2.49 15.92 30.80
C MET A 54 -1.83 15.00 31.85
N GLU A 55 -0.75 14.30 31.49
CA GLU A 55 0.03 13.49 32.43
C GLU A 55 0.65 14.36 33.53
N VAL A 56 1.28 15.48 33.15
CA VAL A 56 1.89 16.44 34.09
C VAL A 56 0.83 17.04 35.02
N GLU A 57 -0.31 17.48 34.48
CA GLU A 57 -1.39 18.03 35.29
C GLU A 57 -1.98 16.97 36.24
N ALA A 58 -2.14 15.73 35.77
CA ALA A 58 -2.59 14.62 36.61
C ALA A 58 -1.60 14.30 37.73
N GLU A 59 -0.29 14.34 37.47
CA GLU A 59 0.75 14.19 38.50
C GLU A 59 0.71 15.32 39.52
N HIS A 60 0.59 16.57 39.08
CA HIS A 60 0.45 17.72 39.96
C HIS A 60 -0.79 17.61 40.86
N LEU A 61 -1.94 17.25 40.29
CA LEU A 61 -3.17 17.01 41.07
C LEU A 61 -3.01 15.87 42.08
N ARG A 62 -2.33 14.77 41.70
CA ARG A 62 -2.03 13.67 42.64
C ARG A 62 -1.12 14.12 43.78
N ASP A 63 -0.07 14.91 43.51
CA ASP A 63 0.81 15.47 44.54
C ASP A 63 0.05 16.41 45.49
N VAL A 64 -0.76 17.31 44.95
CA VAL A 64 -1.64 18.18 45.76
C VAL A 64 -2.55 17.35 46.67
N VAL A 65 -3.21 16.32 46.13
CA VAL A 65 -4.08 15.43 46.91
C VAL A 65 -3.30 14.65 47.97
N SER A 66 -2.10 14.17 47.64
CA SER A 66 -1.24 13.41 48.57
C SER A 66 -0.79 14.22 49.80
N ARG A 67 -0.71 15.55 49.67
CA ARG A 67 -0.31 16.47 50.74
C ARG A 67 -1.48 16.88 51.63
N LEU A 68 -2.72 16.59 51.23
CA LEU A 68 -3.88 16.78 52.09
C LEU A 68 -3.83 15.73 53.20
N ALA A 69 -3.93 16.17 54.46
CA ALA A 69 -4.11 15.26 55.57
C ALA A 69 -5.36 14.41 55.31
N PRO A 70 -5.34 13.09 55.55
CA PRO A 70 -6.52 12.25 55.37
C PRO A 70 -7.68 12.86 56.16
N GLN A 71 -8.72 13.34 55.47
CA GLN A 71 -9.93 13.75 56.14
C GLN A 71 -10.60 12.48 56.68
N THR A 72 -10.39 12.21 57.97
CA THR A 72 -10.89 10.98 58.61
C THR A 72 -12.36 11.06 58.98
N TYR A 73 -12.97 12.25 58.93
CA TYR A 73 -14.39 12.51 59.20
C TYR A 73 -14.93 11.87 60.50
N GLU A 74 -14.04 11.53 61.44
CA GLU A 74 -14.33 10.85 62.71
C GLU A 74 -15.37 11.61 63.57
N THR A 75 -15.37 12.94 63.45
CA THR A 75 -16.27 13.86 64.17
C THR A 75 -17.68 13.93 63.58
N LEU A 76 -17.95 13.27 62.45
CA LEU A 76 -19.30 13.19 61.88
C LEU A 76 -20.22 12.37 62.78
N GLY A 77 -21.49 12.79 62.87
CA GLY A 77 -22.53 11.97 63.49
C GLY A 77 -22.71 10.65 62.75
N GLU A 78 -23.24 9.62 63.43
CA GLU A 78 -23.38 8.25 62.91
C GLU A 78 -24.04 8.18 61.52
N ARG A 79 -25.13 8.93 61.32
CA ARG A 79 -25.83 9.00 60.03
C ARG A 79 -24.98 9.59 58.90
N ALA A 80 -24.13 10.57 59.21
CA ALA A 80 -23.23 11.16 58.22
C ALA A 80 -22.08 10.23 57.87
N ARG A 81 -21.58 9.41 58.82
CA ARG A 81 -20.61 8.34 58.53
C ARG A 81 -21.18 7.23 57.64
N GLN A 82 -22.45 6.86 57.84
CA GLN A 82 -23.13 5.89 56.96
C GLN A 82 -23.27 6.42 55.52
N ILE A 83 -23.63 7.70 55.36
CA ILE A 83 -23.71 8.35 54.04
C ILE A 83 -22.33 8.40 53.38
N LEU A 84 -21.27 8.74 54.13
CA LEU A 84 -19.91 8.75 53.62
C LEU A 84 -19.47 7.36 53.14
N SER A 85 -19.67 6.32 53.96
CA SER A 85 -19.33 4.94 53.59
C SER A 85 -20.07 4.46 52.35
N LEU A 86 -21.36 4.82 52.21
CA LEU A 86 -22.13 4.52 51.00
C LEU A 86 -21.57 5.27 49.78
N ALA A 87 -21.25 6.55 49.92
CA ALA A 87 -20.68 7.36 48.85
C ALA A 87 -19.30 6.86 48.40
N GLU A 88 -18.46 6.40 49.33
CA GLU A 88 -17.16 5.79 49.02
C GLU A 88 -17.31 4.46 48.28
N THR A 89 -18.27 3.63 48.70
CA THR A 89 -18.60 2.37 48.03
C THR A 89 -19.10 2.62 46.61
N GLU A 90 -20.01 3.57 46.44
CA GLU A 90 -20.53 3.95 45.12
C GLU A 90 -19.43 4.53 44.24
N ALA A 91 -18.58 5.41 44.77
CA ALA A 91 -17.45 5.98 44.04
C ALA A 91 -16.44 4.89 43.62
N ALA A 92 -16.21 3.88 44.46
CA ALA A 92 -15.38 2.74 44.09
C ALA A 92 -16.02 1.91 42.96
N ALA A 93 -17.31 1.61 43.05
CA ALA A 93 -18.05 0.87 42.03
C ALA A 93 -18.07 1.61 40.68
N VAL A 94 -18.30 2.93 40.69
CA VAL A 94 -18.26 3.77 39.48
C VAL A 94 -16.87 3.77 38.86
N ARG A 95 -15.80 3.89 39.67
CA ARG A 95 -14.42 3.83 39.16
C ARG A 95 -14.07 2.48 38.56
N GLU A 96 -14.49 1.39 39.20
CA GLU A 96 -14.27 0.03 38.71
C GLU A 96 -15.01 -0.21 37.39
N SER A 97 -16.28 0.21 37.30
CA SER A 97 -17.06 0.14 36.06
C SER A 97 -16.43 0.94 34.94
N ALA A 98 -16.03 2.19 35.21
CA ALA A 98 -15.39 3.05 34.22
C ALA A 98 -14.05 2.47 33.75
N ALA A 99 -13.26 1.87 34.64
CA ALA A 99 -12.01 1.21 34.28
C ALA A 99 -12.26 -0.03 33.40
N ALA A 100 -13.26 -0.84 33.74
CA ALA A 100 -13.65 -2.01 32.95
C ALA A 100 -14.16 -1.62 31.55
N GLU A 101 -14.98 -0.57 31.46
CA GLU A 101 -15.47 -0.02 30.19
C GLU A 101 -14.33 0.53 29.32
N ALA A 102 -13.40 1.30 29.91
CA ALA A 102 -12.25 1.82 29.20
C ALA A 102 -11.34 0.69 28.68
N GLN A 103 -11.15 -0.37 29.48
CA GLN A 103 -10.40 -1.55 29.07
C GLN A 103 -11.09 -2.27 27.90
N ALA A 104 -12.41 -2.48 27.98
CA ALA A 104 -13.18 -3.11 26.90
C ALA A 104 -13.09 -2.32 25.59
N VAL A 105 -13.24 -1.00 25.63
CA VAL A 105 -13.08 -0.13 24.44
C VAL A 105 -11.67 -0.22 23.85
N THR A 106 -10.65 -0.31 24.71
CA THR A 106 -9.26 -0.46 24.26
C THR A 106 -9.03 -1.81 23.59
N GLU A 107 -9.52 -2.90 24.18
CA GLU A 107 -9.42 -4.25 23.64
C GLU A 107 -10.15 -4.38 22.29
N ASP A 108 -11.34 -3.79 22.16
CA ASP A 108 -12.10 -3.73 20.91
C ASP A 108 -11.35 -2.94 19.82
N ALA A 109 -10.79 -1.77 20.18
CA ALA A 109 -10.01 -0.96 19.26
C ALA A 109 -8.74 -1.69 18.79
N GLU A 110 -8.05 -2.42 19.69
CA GLU A 110 -6.91 -3.23 19.33
C GLU A 110 -7.28 -4.40 18.42
N ALA A 111 -8.40 -5.08 18.67
CA ALA A 111 -8.89 -6.15 17.84
C ALA A 111 -9.21 -5.67 16.42
N ALA A 112 -9.94 -4.55 16.30
CA ALA A 112 -10.23 -3.92 15.01
C ALA A 112 -8.96 -3.48 14.28
N ALA A 113 -7.98 -2.92 15.00
CA ALA A 113 -6.70 -2.55 14.42
C ALA A 113 -5.88 -3.75 13.92
N ARG A 114 -5.91 -4.88 14.63
CA ARG A 114 -5.28 -6.13 14.18
C ARG A 114 -5.93 -6.65 12.90
N GLU A 115 -7.26 -6.75 12.87
CA GLU A 115 -8.02 -7.20 11.69
C GLU A 115 -7.74 -6.31 10.47
N LEU A 116 -7.74 -4.99 10.64
CA LEU A 116 -7.43 -4.06 9.56
C LEU A 116 -6.01 -4.25 9.01
N ARG A 117 -5.02 -4.46 9.88
CA ARG A 117 -3.63 -4.70 9.46
C ARG A 117 -3.50 -6.02 8.70
N GLU A 118 -4.15 -7.08 9.16
CA GLU A 118 -4.15 -8.39 8.50
C GLU A 118 -4.82 -8.32 7.12
N SER A 119 -5.97 -7.65 7.02
CA SER A 119 -6.66 -7.40 5.76
C SER A 119 -5.81 -6.58 4.78
N ALA A 120 -5.20 -5.50 5.25
CA ALA A 120 -4.31 -4.67 4.43
C ALA A 120 -3.08 -5.46 3.94
N ARG A 121 -2.50 -6.31 4.80
CA ARG A 121 -1.38 -7.19 4.45
C ARG A 121 -1.78 -8.21 3.39
N ALA A 122 -2.89 -8.93 3.60
CA ALA A 122 -3.38 -9.92 2.64
C ALA A 122 -3.69 -9.29 1.27
N TYR A 123 -4.25 -8.08 1.28
CA TYR A 123 -4.47 -7.30 0.07
C TYR A 123 -3.17 -6.96 -0.64
N ALA A 124 -2.18 -6.43 0.07
CA ALA A 124 -0.88 -6.07 -0.48
C ALA A 124 -0.14 -7.29 -1.06
N GLU A 125 -0.16 -8.43 -0.35
CA GLU A 125 0.42 -9.69 -0.81
C GLU A 125 -0.24 -10.19 -2.09
N ARG A 126 -1.58 -10.17 -2.16
CA ARG A 126 -2.32 -10.53 -3.37
C ARG A 126 -1.98 -9.62 -4.53
N THR A 127 -1.97 -8.30 -4.31
CA THR A 127 -1.64 -7.32 -5.35
C THR A 127 -0.19 -7.47 -5.83
N GLY A 128 0.74 -7.78 -4.92
CA GLY A 128 2.13 -8.08 -5.26
C GLY A 128 2.26 -9.31 -6.15
N ALA A 129 1.66 -10.43 -5.76
CA ALA A 129 1.67 -11.67 -6.54
C ALA A 129 1.05 -11.47 -7.94
N ASP A 130 -0.07 -10.77 -8.01
CA ASP A 130 -0.75 -10.38 -9.24
C ASP A 130 0.16 -9.54 -10.17
N ALA A 131 0.93 -8.60 -9.60
CA ALA A 131 1.85 -7.76 -10.35
C ALA A 131 3.06 -8.56 -10.87
N GLU A 132 3.63 -9.42 -10.04
CA GLU A 132 4.73 -10.32 -10.40
C GLU A 132 4.33 -11.28 -11.53
N GLU A 133 3.13 -11.86 -11.45
CA GLU A 133 2.65 -12.75 -12.49
C GLU A 133 2.50 -12.01 -13.83
N ARG A 134 1.90 -10.81 -13.82
CA ARG A 134 1.76 -9.98 -15.03
C ARG A 134 3.12 -9.59 -15.60
N ALA A 135 4.08 -9.22 -14.76
CA ALA A 135 5.44 -8.91 -15.18
C ALA A 135 6.11 -10.14 -15.80
N GLY A 136 5.97 -11.31 -15.19
CA GLY A 136 6.49 -12.59 -15.69
C GLY A 136 5.91 -12.97 -17.06
N ARG A 137 4.59 -12.88 -17.23
CA ARG A 137 3.92 -13.14 -18.52
C ARG A 137 4.41 -12.17 -19.61
N ARG A 138 4.61 -10.90 -19.26
CA ARG A 138 5.08 -9.88 -20.20
C ARG A 138 6.53 -10.15 -20.64
N LEU A 139 7.41 -10.46 -19.71
CA LEU A 139 8.79 -10.84 -20.01
C LEU A 139 8.88 -12.09 -20.90
N GLN A 140 8.02 -13.08 -20.68
CA GLN A 140 7.97 -14.27 -21.55
C GLN A 140 7.52 -13.93 -22.96
N SER A 141 6.48 -13.09 -23.10
CA SER A 141 6.00 -12.60 -24.41
C SER A 141 7.08 -11.81 -25.15
N ASP A 142 7.79 -10.93 -24.45
CA ASP A 142 8.86 -10.11 -25.05
C ASP A 142 10.03 -10.99 -25.51
N ARG A 143 10.40 -12.03 -24.73
CA ARG A 143 11.42 -13.02 -25.11
C ARG A 143 11.00 -13.83 -26.32
N ALA A 144 9.77 -14.32 -26.37
CA ALA A 144 9.25 -15.05 -27.52
C ALA A 144 9.30 -14.20 -28.79
N THR A 145 8.87 -12.94 -28.70
CA THR A 145 8.92 -11.97 -29.81
C THR A 145 10.36 -11.73 -30.27
N ALA A 146 11.30 -11.54 -29.34
CA ALA A 146 12.71 -11.36 -29.66
C ALA A 146 13.31 -12.59 -30.35
N ASP A 147 12.94 -13.80 -29.90
CA ASP A 147 13.38 -15.05 -30.51
C ASP A 147 12.83 -15.22 -31.93
N GLU A 148 11.55 -14.90 -32.15
CA GLU A 148 10.92 -14.90 -33.48
C GLU A 148 11.63 -13.94 -34.45
N ILE A 149 11.87 -12.69 -34.03
CA ILE A 149 12.60 -11.70 -34.83
C ILE A 149 14.00 -12.23 -35.19
N ARG A 150 14.71 -12.80 -34.22
CA ARG A 150 16.06 -13.35 -34.44
C ARG A 150 16.03 -14.55 -35.40
N ILE A 151 15.04 -15.43 -35.31
CA ILE A 151 14.88 -16.58 -36.21
C ILE A 151 14.58 -16.09 -37.63
N SER A 152 13.63 -15.16 -37.78
CA SER A 152 13.29 -14.56 -39.08
C SER A 152 14.52 -13.94 -39.73
N ALA A 153 15.24 -13.07 -39.01
CA ALA A 153 16.44 -12.41 -39.53
C ALA A 153 17.51 -13.43 -39.99
N ARG A 154 17.67 -14.55 -39.28
CA ARG A 154 18.60 -15.62 -39.69
C ARG A 154 18.14 -16.35 -40.95
N GLN A 155 16.84 -16.57 -41.09
CA GLN A 155 16.27 -17.19 -42.29
C GLN A 155 16.44 -16.27 -43.50
N ASP A 156 16.16 -14.97 -43.34
CA ASP A 156 16.34 -13.96 -44.39
C ASP A 156 17.79 -13.89 -44.85
N VAL A 157 18.75 -13.81 -43.92
CA VAL A 157 20.19 -13.83 -44.24
C VAL A 157 20.58 -15.12 -44.98
N LYS A 158 20.02 -16.28 -44.60
CA LYS A 158 20.30 -17.55 -45.27
C LYS A 158 19.72 -17.58 -46.69
N ALA A 159 18.51 -17.06 -46.88
CA ALA A 159 17.86 -16.97 -48.18
C ALA A 159 18.65 -16.04 -49.12
N TRP A 160 18.95 -14.82 -48.67
CA TRP A 160 19.74 -13.83 -49.42
C TRP A 160 21.11 -14.37 -49.81
N ARG A 161 21.80 -15.04 -48.90
CA ARG A 161 23.08 -15.69 -49.20
C ARG A 161 22.92 -16.80 -50.25
N GLY A 162 21.85 -17.59 -50.16
CA GLY A 162 21.53 -18.64 -51.13
C GLY A 162 21.31 -18.07 -52.53
N GLU A 163 20.51 -17.02 -52.65
CA GLU A 163 20.24 -16.30 -53.89
C GLU A 163 21.51 -15.69 -54.49
N ALA A 164 22.31 -14.99 -53.68
CA ALA A 164 23.58 -14.41 -54.13
C ALA A 164 24.57 -15.46 -54.66
N LEU A 165 24.67 -16.61 -53.99
CA LEU A 165 25.52 -17.72 -54.43
C LEU A 165 24.99 -18.44 -55.67
N ALA A 166 23.67 -18.51 -55.86
CA ALA A 166 23.06 -19.04 -57.08
C ALA A 166 23.35 -18.12 -58.27
N ALA A 167 23.13 -16.80 -58.12
CA ALA A 167 23.44 -15.81 -59.15
C ALA A 167 24.92 -15.81 -59.53
N LEU A 168 25.83 -15.95 -58.55
CA LEU A 168 27.26 -16.07 -58.82
C LEU A 168 27.61 -17.33 -59.63
N ARG A 169 26.98 -18.47 -59.32
CA ARG A 169 27.18 -19.73 -60.07
C ARG A 169 26.68 -19.62 -61.50
N GLU A 170 25.50 -19.04 -61.70
CA GLU A 170 24.95 -18.79 -63.03
C GLU A 170 25.86 -17.85 -63.85
N MET A 171 26.37 -16.77 -63.24
CA MET A 171 27.32 -15.87 -63.89
C MET A 171 28.59 -16.61 -64.33
N ARG A 172 29.17 -17.45 -63.45
CA ARG A 172 30.36 -18.25 -63.79
C ARG A 172 30.09 -19.18 -64.98
N GLN A 173 28.97 -19.90 -64.97
CA GLN A 173 28.60 -20.81 -66.06
C GLN A 173 28.44 -20.05 -67.39
N ARG A 174 27.82 -18.86 -67.38
CA ARG A 174 27.72 -18.01 -68.57
C ARG A 174 29.08 -17.54 -69.07
N CYS A 175 29.97 -17.11 -68.17
CA CYS A 175 31.33 -16.70 -68.54
C CYS A 175 32.15 -17.88 -69.11
N GLU A 176 32.06 -19.07 -68.50
CA GLU A 176 32.72 -20.28 -69.01
C GLU A 176 32.19 -20.67 -70.40
N GLY A 177 30.88 -20.59 -70.63
CA GLY A 177 30.28 -20.79 -71.95
C GLY A 177 30.79 -19.80 -73.00
N LEU A 178 30.81 -18.50 -72.67
CA LEU A 178 31.32 -17.46 -73.58
C LEU A 178 32.81 -17.62 -73.90
N LEU A 179 33.62 -18.09 -72.95
CA LEU A 179 35.05 -18.36 -73.18
C LEU A 179 35.23 -19.58 -74.11
N ALA A 180 34.43 -20.63 -73.95
CA ALA A 180 34.48 -21.80 -74.82
C ALA A 180 34.02 -21.50 -76.27
N GLU A 181 33.18 -20.47 -76.47
CA GLU A 181 32.78 -20.00 -77.80
C GLU A 181 33.86 -19.14 -78.51
N GLN A 182 34.94 -18.75 -77.80
CA GLN A 182 36.04 -17.94 -78.33
C GLN A 182 37.29 -18.74 -78.73
N GLU A 183 37.33 -20.05 -78.44
CA GLU A 183 38.36 -21.00 -78.91
C GLU A 183 37.91 -21.75 -80.19
#